data_AF-A0A931V131-F1
#
_entry.id   AF-A0A931V131-F1
#
_cell.length_a   1.000
_cell.length_b   1.000
_cell.length_c   1.000
_cell.angle_alpha   90.00
_cell.angle_beta   90.00
_cell.angle_gamma   90.00
#
_symmetry.space_group_name_H-M   'P 1'
#
loop_
_entity.id
_entity.type
_entity.pdbx_description
1 polymer ?
#
loop_
_entity_poly.entity_id
_entity_poly.type
_entity_poly.pdbx_seq_one_letter_code
_entity_poly.pdbx_strand_id
1 'polypeptide(L)'
;MSAEPMPHEEAVGLLDALRDGELEGDEAARVEAHLETCERCRAVEAALGGGLRRVVNAGDAAKEPDLLPGVQRRLHLRSRGKFYARDDAQRGPSSWPLLIASVALLVALAAGYIALGQIGAATTAPSAAPSASAAQSSAPR
;
A
#
# COMPACT_ATOMS: atom_id res chain seq x y z
N MET A 1 38.57 16.32 3.99
CA MET A 1 39.00 15.25 3.07
C MET A 1 38.79 15.80 1.68
N SER A 2 39.86 16.27 1.03
CA SER A 2 39.75 16.81 -0.32
C SER A 2 39.41 15.63 -1.23
N ALA A 3 38.18 15.62 -1.76
CA ALA A 3 37.77 14.63 -2.74
C ALA A 3 38.66 14.82 -3.98
N GLU A 4 39.40 13.78 -4.34
CA GLU A 4 40.21 13.78 -5.55
C GLU A 4 39.27 13.96 -6.75
N PRO A 5 39.53 14.93 -7.64
CA PRO A 5 38.63 15.20 -8.75
C PRO A 5 38.56 13.97 -9.67
N MET A 6 37.33 13.47 -9.89
CA MET A 6 37.08 12.32 -10.75
C MET A 6 37.57 12.61 -12.18
N PRO A 7 38.32 11.69 -12.82
CA PRO A 7 38.76 11.87 -14.19
C PRO A 7 37.57 11.82 -15.16
N HIS A 8 37.68 12.58 -16.25
CA HIS A 8 36.61 12.73 -17.23
C HIS A 8 36.16 11.41 -17.87
N GLU A 9 37.10 10.49 -18.13
CA GLU A 9 36.81 9.20 -18.74
C GLU A 9 35.98 8.30 -17.82
N GLU A 10 36.28 8.30 -16.52
CA GLU A 10 35.51 7.58 -15.49
C GLU A 10 34.10 8.18 -15.38
N ALA A 11 33.99 9.51 -15.30
CA ALA A 11 32.69 10.18 -15.25
C ALA A 11 31.81 9.81 -16.47
N VAL A 12 32.37 9.84 -17.69
CA VAL A 12 31.65 9.47 -18.91
C VAL A 12 31.21 8.01 -18.92
N GLY A 13 32.06 7.10 -18.43
CA GLY A 13 31.72 5.67 -18.33
C GLY A 13 30.55 5.38 -17.39
N LEU A 14 30.33 6.25 -16.39
CA LEU A 14 29.30 6.11 -15.36
C LEU A 14 27.98 6.82 -15.70
N LEU A 15 27.92 7.65 -16.76
CA LEU A 15 26.71 8.45 -17.07
C LEU A 15 25.47 7.61 -17.40
N ASP A 16 25.63 6.46 -18.07
CA ASP A 16 24.49 5.60 -18.43
C ASP A 16 23.88 4.95 -17.18
N ALA A 17 24.72 4.42 -16.29
CA ALA A 17 24.32 3.86 -15.00
C ALA A 17 23.69 4.92 -14.09
N LEU A 18 24.24 6.15 -14.05
CA LEU A 18 23.63 7.25 -13.31
C LEU A 18 22.22 7.56 -13.81
N ARG A 19 22.04 7.62 -15.14
CA ARG A 19 20.75 7.95 -15.76
C ARG A 19 19.70 6.86 -15.54
N ASP A 20 20.13 5.61 -15.59
CA ASP A 20 19.25 4.46 -15.39
C ASP A 20 18.96 4.21 -13.89
N GLY A 21 19.59 5.00 -13.01
CA GLY A 21 19.39 4.94 -11.56
C GLY A 21 20.11 3.77 -10.88
N GLU A 22 21.12 3.21 -11.54
CA GLU A 22 21.90 2.06 -11.06
C GLU A 22 23.07 2.47 -10.15
N LEU A 23 23.43 3.76 -10.11
CA LEU A 23 24.43 4.29 -9.19
C LEU A 23 23.77 4.78 -7.89
N GLU A 24 24.35 4.38 -6.76
CA GLU A 24 23.89 4.76 -5.43
C GLU A 24 25.03 5.31 -4.57
N GLY A 25 24.67 6.07 -3.54
CA GLY A 25 25.60 6.53 -2.50
C GLY A 25 26.69 7.47 -3.00
N ASP A 26 27.92 7.25 -2.51
CA ASP A 26 29.06 8.13 -2.73
C ASP A 26 29.49 8.22 -4.21
N GLU A 27 29.24 7.16 -4.99
CA GLU A 27 29.63 7.11 -6.40
C GLU A 27 28.74 8.03 -7.25
N ALA A 28 27.41 7.94 -7.07
CA ALA A 28 26.46 8.84 -7.73
C ALA A 28 26.77 10.31 -7.38
N ALA A 29 26.98 10.60 -6.09
CA ALA A 29 27.31 11.95 -5.63
C ALA A 29 28.60 12.51 -6.26
N ARG A 30 29.62 11.67 -6.48
CA ARG A 30 30.86 12.08 -7.15
C ARG A 30 30.64 12.42 -8.63
N VAL A 31 29.84 11.63 -9.35
CA VAL A 31 29.54 11.88 -10.77
C VAL A 31 28.68 13.15 -10.91
N GLU A 32 27.68 13.33 -10.04
CA GLU A 32 26.86 14.55 -9.99
C GLU A 32 27.70 15.80 -9.71
N ALA A 33 28.59 15.76 -8.71
CA ALA A 33 29.51 16.86 -8.42
C ALA A 33 30.45 17.18 -9.59
N HIS A 34 30.88 16.15 -10.35
CA HIS A 34 31.66 16.36 -11.57
C HIS A 34 30.82 17.03 -12.66
N LEU A 35 29.54 16.65 -12.83
CA LEU A 35 28.63 17.26 -13.80
C LEU A 35 28.35 18.73 -13.50
N GLU A 36 28.25 19.12 -12.22
CA GLU A 36 28.07 20.53 -11.84
C GLU A 36 29.22 21.44 -12.32
N THR A 37 30.43 20.90 -12.39
CA THR A 37 31.64 21.67 -12.70
C THR A 37 32.14 21.47 -14.13
N CYS A 38 31.80 20.37 -14.79
CA CYS A 38 32.30 20.03 -16.12
C CYS A 38 31.22 20.23 -17.22
N GLU A 39 31.33 21.31 -18.01
CA GLU A 39 30.47 21.55 -19.18
C GLU A 39 30.55 20.43 -20.22
N ARG A 40 31.73 19.83 -20.42
CA ARG A 40 31.92 18.74 -21.39
C ARG A 40 31.13 17.50 -21.00
N CYS A 41 31.15 17.10 -19.73
CA CYS A 41 30.35 15.95 -19.26
C CYS A 41 28.85 16.22 -19.36
N ARG A 42 28.40 17.45 -19.03
CA ARG A 42 26.98 17.83 -19.20
C ARG A 42 26.52 17.74 -20.65
N ALA A 43 27.36 18.14 -21.61
CA ALA A 43 27.03 18.00 -23.02
C ALA A 43 26.91 16.53 -23.45
N VAL A 44 27.74 15.64 -22.90
CA VAL A 44 27.67 14.19 -23.16
C VAL A 44 26.40 13.59 -22.55
N GLU A 45 26.09 13.92 -21.30
CA GLU A 45 24.87 13.49 -20.59
C GLU A 45 23.60 13.90 -21.34
N ALA A 46 23.52 15.15 -21.79
CA ALA A 46 22.42 15.64 -22.62
C ALA A 46 22.31 14.91 -23.98
N ALA A 47 23.46 14.55 -24.59
CA ALA A 47 23.49 13.82 -25.86
C ALA A 47 22.99 12.37 -25.71
N LEU A 48 23.34 11.71 -24.60
CA LEU A 48 22.89 10.35 -24.25
C LEU A 48 21.36 10.28 -24.16
N GLY A 49 20.70 11.26 -23.51
CA GLY A 49 19.23 11.32 -23.44
C GLY A 49 18.54 11.87 -24.70
N GLY A 50 19.22 12.74 -25.44
CA GLY A 50 18.64 13.42 -26.61
C GLY A 50 18.47 12.54 -27.84
N GLY A 51 19.19 11.41 -27.95
CA GLY A 51 19.04 10.47 -29.06
C GLY A 51 17.66 9.82 -29.08
N LEU A 52 17.28 9.18 -27.96
CA LEU A 52 16.00 8.48 -27.84
C LEU A 52 14.82 9.45 -27.94
N ARG A 53 14.90 10.61 -27.26
CA ARG A 53 13.84 11.63 -27.30
C ARG A 53 13.65 12.22 -28.69
N ARG A 54 14.72 12.38 -29.49
CA ARG A 54 14.61 12.78 -30.90
C ARG A 54 13.93 11.70 -31.74
N VAL A 55 14.22 10.43 -31.51
CA VAL A 55 13.57 9.32 -32.24
C VAL A 55 12.08 9.23 -31.87
N VAL A 56 11.75 9.31 -30.58
CA VAL A 56 10.37 9.30 -30.09
C VAL A 56 9.58 10.48 -30.66
N ASN A 57 10.10 11.71 -30.50
CA ASN A 57 9.43 12.91 -31.01
C ASN A 57 9.38 12.99 -32.54
N ALA A 58 10.37 12.41 -33.24
CA ALA A 58 10.34 12.31 -34.70
C ALA A 58 9.28 11.30 -35.17
N GLY A 59 8.99 10.27 -34.37
CA GLY A 59 7.86 9.36 -34.56
C GLY A 59 6.53 10.08 -34.44
N ASP A 60 6.34 10.92 -33.42
CA ASP A 60 5.09 11.66 -33.17
C ASP A 60 4.72 12.64 -34.30
N ALA A 61 5.69 13.18 -35.03
CA ALA A 61 5.44 14.10 -36.15
C ALA A 61 4.83 13.41 -37.37
N ALA A 62 5.02 12.10 -37.51
CA ALA A 62 4.30 11.29 -38.48
C ALA A 62 3.03 10.79 -37.78
N LYS A 63 1.85 11.24 -38.22
CA LYS A 63 0.55 10.77 -37.76
C LYS A 63 0.49 9.24 -37.86
N GLU A 64 0.87 8.57 -36.77
CA GLU A 64 1.11 7.14 -36.77
C GLU A 64 -0.23 6.45 -37.04
N PRO A 65 -0.32 5.53 -38.03
CA PRO A 65 -1.51 4.71 -38.16
C PRO A 65 -1.72 4.03 -36.82
N ASP A 66 -2.89 4.16 -36.23
CA ASP A 66 -3.19 3.58 -34.92
C ASP A 66 -2.83 2.09 -34.94
N LEU A 67 -1.66 1.77 -34.35
CA LEU A 67 -1.11 0.41 -34.30
C LEU A 67 -1.72 -0.36 -33.13
N LEU A 68 -2.39 0.33 -32.20
CA LEU A 68 -3.01 -0.28 -31.02
C LEU A 68 -4.01 -1.39 -31.40
N PRO A 69 -4.95 -1.22 -32.35
CA PRO A 69 -5.89 -2.28 -32.72
C PRO A 69 -5.19 -3.51 -33.28
N GLY A 70 -4.16 -3.30 -34.11
CA GLY A 70 -3.42 -4.38 -34.77
C GLY A 70 -2.52 -5.16 -33.80
N VAL A 71 -1.88 -4.47 -32.86
CA VAL A 71 -1.03 -5.06 -31.82
C VAL A 71 -1.89 -5.74 -30.76
N GLN A 72 -2.95 -5.09 -30.26
CA GLN A 72 -3.88 -5.70 -29.30
C GLN A 72 -4.53 -6.96 -29.87
N ARG A 73 -4.97 -6.94 -31.13
CA ARG A 73 -5.52 -8.13 -31.78
C ARG A 73 -4.50 -9.26 -31.88
N ARG A 74 -3.26 -8.97 -32.27
CA ARG A 74 -2.18 -9.98 -32.32
C ARG A 74 -1.80 -10.50 -30.94
N LEU A 75 -1.75 -9.63 -29.93
CA LEU A 75 -1.46 -10.01 -28.54
C LEU A 75 -2.58 -10.86 -27.96
N HIS A 76 -3.85 -10.54 -28.25
CA HIS A 76 -5.01 -11.31 -27.85
C HIS A 76 -5.03 -12.71 -28.50
N LEU A 77 -4.76 -12.77 -29.81
CA LEU A 77 -4.66 -14.04 -30.55
C LEU A 77 -3.50 -14.92 -30.03
N ARG A 78 -2.32 -14.34 -29.76
CA ARG A 78 -1.15 -15.07 -29.26
C ARG A 78 -1.32 -15.52 -27.81
N SER A 79 -1.92 -14.68 -26.98
CA SER A 79 -2.20 -15.02 -25.57
C SER A 79 -3.38 -15.96 -25.40
N ARG A 80 -4.17 -16.21 -26.45
CA ARG A 80 -5.44 -16.97 -26.40
C ARG A 80 -6.37 -16.48 -25.27
N GLY A 81 -6.30 -15.20 -24.95
CA GLY A 81 -7.04 -14.62 -23.82
C GLY A 81 -6.54 -15.02 -22.42
N LYS A 82 -5.47 -15.81 -22.26
CA LYS A 82 -5.01 -16.30 -20.94
C LYS A 82 -4.61 -15.20 -19.95
N PHE A 83 -4.13 -14.06 -20.44
CA PHE A 83 -3.75 -12.92 -19.59
C PHE A 83 -4.95 -12.05 -19.17
N TYR A 84 -6.01 -12.01 -19.98
CA TYR A 84 -7.20 -11.19 -19.72
C TYR A 84 -8.40 -11.98 -19.20
N ALA A 85 -8.39 -13.31 -19.30
CA ALA A 85 -9.44 -14.19 -18.78
C ALA A 85 -9.37 -14.37 -17.25
N ARG A 86 -8.52 -13.61 -16.54
CA ARG A 86 -8.24 -13.86 -15.12
C ARG A 86 -9.15 -13.12 -14.15
N ASP A 87 -10.03 -12.23 -14.61
CA ASP A 87 -10.98 -11.55 -13.72
C ASP A 87 -12.23 -12.41 -13.43
N ASP A 88 -12.65 -13.28 -14.35
CA ASP A 88 -13.85 -14.11 -14.14
C ASP A 88 -13.57 -15.41 -13.37
N ALA A 89 -12.35 -15.95 -13.46
CA ALA A 89 -11.93 -17.15 -12.73
C ALA A 89 -11.57 -16.87 -11.26
N GLN A 90 -11.62 -15.60 -10.83
CA GLN A 90 -11.33 -15.17 -9.46
C GLN A 90 -12.60 -14.78 -8.69
N ARG A 91 -13.77 -15.30 -9.09
CA ARG A 91 -14.85 -15.57 -8.12
C ARG A 91 -14.35 -16.65 -7.16
N GLY A 92 -13.54 -16.23 -6.19
CA GLY A 92 -13.15 -17.06 -5.05
C GLY A 92 -14.39 -17.58 -4.32
N PRO A 93 -14.23 -18.60 -3.46
CA PRO A 93 -15.34 -19.11 -2.65
C PRO A 93 -16.06 -17.91 -2.01
N SER A 94 -17.36 -17.79 -2.27
CA SER A 94 -18.17 -16.66 -1.82
C SER A 94 -17.89 -16.39 -0.35
N SER A 95 -17.62 -15.15 0.05
CA SER A 95 -17.33 -14.75 1.44
C SER A 95 -18.56 -14.82 2.37
N TRP A 96 -19.72 -15.18 1.82
CA TRP A 96 -21.00 -15.29 2.51
C TRP A 96 -21.02 -16.25 3.73
N PRO A 97 -20.46 -17.47 3.69
CA PRO A 97 -20.45 -18.36 4.85
C PRO A 97 -19.49 -17.84 5.95
N LEU A 98 -18.40 -17.15 5.57
CA LEU A 98 -17.48 -16.50 6.51
C LEU A 98 -18.17 -15.35 7.26
N LEU A 99 -19.00 -14.56 6.58
CA LEU A 99 -19.81 -13.51 7.20
C LEU A 99 -20.85 -14.09 8.17
N ILE A 100 -21.54 -15.17 7.79
CA ILE A 100 -22.51 -15.82 8.69
C ILE A 100 -21.80 -16.36 9.93
N ALA A 101 -20.64 -17.01 9.76
CA ALA A 101 -19.87 -17.55 10.87
C ALA A 101 -19.37 -16.45 11.83
N SER A 102 -18.90 -15.32 11.31
CA SER A 102 -18.42 -14.21 12.14
C SER A 102 -19.57 -13.54 12.92
N VAL A 103 -20.73 -13.34 12.30
CA VAL A 103 -21.92 -12.80 12.97
C VAL A 103 -22.41 -13.75 14.06
N ALA A 104 -22.50 -15.06 13.76
CA ALA A 104 -22.91 -16.06 14.75
C ALA A 104 -21.97 -16.09 15.97
N LEU A 105 -20.66 -16.01 15.75
CA LEU A 105 -19.66 -15.95 16.82
C LEU A 105 -19.82 -14.69 17.68
N LEU A 106 -20.02 -13.53 17.06
CA LEU A 106 -20.25 -12.27 17.79
C LEU A 106 -21.51 -12.32 18.65
N VAL A 107 -22.61 -12.88 18.13
CA VAL A 107 -23.86 -13.06 18.88
C VAL A 107 -23.66 -13.97 20.09
N ALA A 108 -22.93 -15.08 19.91
CA ALA A 108 -22.64 -16.02 21.01
C ALA A 108 -21.80 -15.35 22.12
N LEU A 109 -20.78 -14.57 21.76
CA LEU A 109 -19.96 -13.81 22.71
C LEU A 109 -20.77 -12.76 23.46
N ALA A 110 -21.62 -12.00 22.76
CA ALA A 110 -22.49 -11.00 23.38
C ALA A 110 -23.49 -11.63 24.36
N ALA A 111 -24.12 -12.75 23.99
CA ALA A 111 -25.02 -13.48 24.86
C ALA A 111 -24.30 -14.02 26.11
N GLY A 112 -23.10 -14.58 25.96
CA GLY A 112 -22.27 -15.02 27.07
C GLY A 112 -21.92 -13.87 28.02
N TYR A 113 -21.49 -12.72 27.48
CA TYR A 113 -21.17 -11.53 28.27
C TYR A 113 -22.36 -11.05 29.12
N ILE A 114 -23.55 -10.97 28.51
CA ILE A 114 -24.79 -10.57 29.21
C ILE A 114 -25.14 -11.58 30.33
N ALA A 115 -25.03 -12.88 30.04
CA ALA A 115 -25.32 -13.93 31.03
C ALA A 115 -24.38 -13.84 32.25
N LEU A 116 -23.09 -13.59 32.04
CA LEU A 116 -22.13 -13.38 33.14
C LEU A 116 -22.45 -12.12 33.96
N GLY A 117 -22.88 -11.03 33.30
CA GLY A 117 -23.24 -9.78 33.98
C GLY A 117 -24.48 -9.91 34.89
N GLN A 118 -25.48 -10.71 34.48
CA GLN A 118 -26.70 -10.92 35.28
C GLN A 118 -26.46 -11.74 36.55
N ILE A 119 -25.50 -12.68 36.52
CA ILE A 119 -25.15 -13.49 37.71
C ILE A 119 -24.49 -12.61 38.79
N GLY A 120 -23.73 -11.58 38.40
CA GLY A 120 -23.15 -10.61 39.34
C GLY A 120 -24.17 -9.68 39.99
N ALA A 121 -25.23 -9.30 39.27
CA ALA A 121 -26.23 -8.36 39.77
C ALA A 121 -27.15 -8.93 40.87
N ALA A 122 -27.32 -10.26 40.93
CA ALA A 122 -28.21 -10.90 41.91
C ALA A 122 -27.63 -10.98 43.34
N THR A 123 -26.35 -10.69 43.55
CA THR A 123 -25.69 -10.89 44.86
C THR A 123 -25.69 -9.64 45.76
N THR A 124 -26.04 -8.46 45.25
CA THR A 124 -26.15 -7.24 46.06
C THR A 124 -27.60 -6.92 46.40
N ALA A 125 -28.29 -7.82 47.09
CA ALA A 125 -29.48 -7.46 47.86
C ALA A 125 -29.02 -6.96 49.24
N PRO A 126 -29.21 -5.67 49.59
CA PRO A 126 -28.89 -5.19 50.93
C PRO A 126 -29.83 -5.84 51.95
N SER A 127 -29.23 -6.59 52.89
CA SER A 127 -29.90 -7.07 54.10
C SER A 127 -30.40 -5.86 54.89
N ALA A 128 -31.68 -5.54 54.72
CA ALA A 128 -32.37 -4.52 55.47
C ALA A 128 -32.39 -4.95 56.95
N ALA A 129 -31.64 -4.22 57.78
CA ALA A 129 -31.63 -4.39 59.22
C ALA A 129 -33.06 -4.22 59.79
N PRO A 130 -33.49 -5.05 60.75
CA PRO A 130 -34.78 -4.89 61.40
C PRO A 130 -34.75 -3.63 62.27
N SER A 131 -35.46 -2.59 61.83
CA SER A 131 -35.75 -1.42 62.64
C SER A 131 -36.76 -1.82 63.72
N ALA A 132 -36.28 -1.89 64.96
CA ALA A 132 -37.08 -2.00 66.15
C ALA A 132 -38.05 -0.81 66.22
N SER A 133 -39.34 -1.08 66.06
CA SER A 133 -40.42 -0.11 66.25
C SER A 133 -41.22 -0.48 67.50
N ALA A 134 -40.96 0.27 68.56
CA ALA A 134 -41.83 0.66 69.66
C ALA A 134 -43.11 -0.16 69.91
N ALA A 135 -43.08 -0.99 70.95
CA ALA A 135 -44.26 -1.36 71.71
C ALA A 135 -44.60 -0.24 72.71
N GLN A 136 -45.45 0.69 72.29
CA GLN A 136 -46.34 1.44 73.20
C GLN A 136 -47.72 0.81 73.06
N SER A 137 -48.33 0.33 74.14
CA SER A 137 -49.78 0.44 74.40
C SER A 137 -50.22 -0.39 75.64
N SER A 138 -51.24 0.14 76.31
CA SER A 138 -52.04 -0.37 77.44
C SER A 138 -51.45 -0.09 78.84
N ALA A 139 -52.19 0.47 79.80
CA ALA A 139 -53.65 0.50 79.97
C ALA A 139 -54.08 1.55 81.05
N PRO A 140 -55.40 1.72 81.29
CA PRO A 140 -56.01 2.99 81.71
C PRO A 140 -56.59 3.03 83.15
N ARG A 141 -57.04 4.26 83.47
CA ARG A 141 -57.97 4.75 84.52
C ARG A 141 -57.36 5.25 85.84
#